data_AF-A0A357N6N3-F1
#
_entry.id   AF-A0A357N6N3-F1
#
_cell.length_a   1.000
_cell.length_b   1.000
_cell.length_c   1.000
_cell.angle_alpha   90.00
_cell.angle_beta   90.00
_cell.angle_gamma   90.00
#
_symmetry.space_group_name_H-M   'P 1'
#
loop_
_entity.id
_entity.type
_entity.pdbx_description
1 polymer ?
#
loop_
_entity_poly.entity_id
_entity_poly.type
_entity_poly.pdbx_seq_one_letter_code
_entity_poly.pdbx_strand_id
1 'polypeptide(L)'
;FNALEFHPWGSHAEEPDRADRVVFDLDPGPDVPFAEVKKAATDIRKLLAQLELESFLRVSGGKGLHVVVPLDPGCDWDLTKRFAKGFADALAQSEPQRFLATATKSLRNKRIFVDYLRNGRGATAVA
;
A
#
# COMPACT_ATOMS: atom_id res chain seq x y z
N PHE A 1 -6.63 -22.77 20.00
CA PHE A 1 -6.21 -21.48 19.41
C PHE A 1 -7.35 -20.97 18.54
N ASN A 2 -7.89 -19.78 18.82
CA ASN A 2 -9.08 -19.18 18.16
C ASN A 2 -8.70 -17.96 17.30
N ALA A 3 -7.52 -17.97 16.66
CA ALA A 3 -7.06 -16.87 15.82
C ALA A 3 -7.77 -16.92 14.46
N LEU A 4 -8.32 -15.78 14.02
CA LEU A 4 -9.04 -15.66 12.74
C LEU A 4 -8.18 -15.03 11.64
N GLU A 5 -7.28 -14.12 11.99
CA GLU A 5 -6.41 -13.40 11.04
C GLU A 5 -4.97 -13.34 11.57
N PHE A 6 -4.02 -13.44 10.65
CA PHE A 6 -2.60 -13.26 10.92
C PHE A 6 -2.11 -12.02 10.18
N HIS A 7 -1.38 -11.17 10.89
CA HIS A 7 -0.88 -9.90 10.37
C HIS A 7 0.64 -9.84 10.57
N PRO A 8 1.44 -10.48 9.69
CA PRO A 8 2.89 -10.48 9.80
C PRO A 8 3.47 -9.08 9.60
N TRP A 9 4.68 -8.90 10.10
CA TRP A 9 5.48 -7.70 9.83
C TRP A 9 5.97 -7.74 8.37
N GLY A 10 6.28 -6.56 7.83
CA GLY A 10 6.98 -6.43 6.55
C GLY A 10 8.48 -6.69 6.70
N SER A 11 8.88 -7.74 7.42
CA SER A 11 10.27 -8.14 7.64
C SER A 11 10.37 -9.63 7.93
N HIS A 12 11.54 -10.19 7.65
CA HIS A 12 11.92 -11.53 8.10
C HIS A 12 12.17 -11.55 9.62
N ALA A 13 12.02 -12.73 10.24
CA ALA A 13 12.22 -12.88 11.69
C ALA A 13 13.71 -12.76 12.08
N GLU A 14 14.59 -13.10 11.15
CA GLU A 14 16.05 -13.01 11.26
C GLU A 14 16.55 -11.57 11.21
N GLU A 15 15.85 -10.67 10.49
CA GLU A 15 16.21 -9.26 10.30
C GLU A 15 15.01 -8.32 10.54
N PRO A 16 14.45 -8.24 11.77
CA PRO A 16 13.21 -7.51 12.05
C PRO A 16 13.34 -5.98 11.90
N ASP A 17 14.56 -5.45 11.88
CA ASP A 17 14.83 -4.02 11.72
C ASP A 17 15.02 -3.61 10.24
N ARG A 18 14.84 -4.55 9.30
CA ARG A 18 14.89 -4.30 7.86
C ARG A 18 13.55 -4.65 7.21
N ALA A 19 12.96 -3.67 6.54
CA ALA A 19 11.76 -3.85 5.75
C ALA A 19 12.07 -4.69 4.51
N ASP A 20 11.40 -5.83 4.35
CA ASP A 20 11.53 -6.74 3.21
C ASP A 20 10.52 -6.42 2.08
N ARG A 21 9.64 -5.45 2.28
CA ARG A 21 8.60 -5.07 1.33
C ARG A 21 8.10 -3.65 1.54
N VAL A 22 7.55 -3.07 0.47
CA VAL A 22 6.66 -1.90 0.49
C VAL A 22 5.24 -2.37 0.19
N VAL A 23 4.26 -1.87 0.94
CA VAL A 23 2.82 -2.15 0.74
C VAL A 23 2.08 -0.84 0.47
N PHE A 24 1.32 -0.81 -0.62
CA PHE A 24 0.32 0.20 -0.91
C PHE A 24 -1.07 -0.42 -0.73
N ASP A 25 -1.78 -0.05 0.32
CA ASP A 25 -3.13 -0.54 0.61
C ASP A 25 -4.18 0.43 0.02
N LEU A 26 -4.94 -0.06 -0.96
CA LEU A 26 -5.91 0.73 -1.71
C LEU A 26 -7.28 0.66 -1.05
N ASP A 27 -7.60 1.75 -0.37
CA ASP A 27 -8.80 1.93 0.43
C ASP A 27 -9.83 2.78 -0.33
N PRO A 28 -10.83 2.16 -0.99
CA PRO A 28 -11.87 2.93 -1.66
C PRO A 28 -12.72 3.70 -0.66
N GLY A 29 -13.00 4.97 -0.96
CA GLY A 29 -14.05 5.72 -0.29
C GLY A 29 -15.46 5.23 -0.67
N PRO A 30 -16.50 5.81 -0.05
CA PRO A 30 -17.88 5.51 -0.40
C PRO A 30 -18.13 5.70 -1.91
N ASP A 31 -18.94 4.80 -2.47
CA ASP A 31 -19.39 4.80 -3.86
C ASP A 31 -18.30 4.61 -4.94
N VAL A 32 -17.06 4.32 -4.57
CA VAL A 32 -16.02 3.92 -5.54
C VAL A 32 -16.27 2.46 -5.97
N PRO A 33 -16.55 2.18 -7.25
CA PRO A 33 -16.75 0.81 -7.71
C PRO A 33 -15.46 -0.01 -7.59
N PHE A 34 -15.56 -1.29 -7.27
CA PHE A 34 -14.39 -2.18 -7.20
C PHE A 34 -13.61 -2.24 -8.53
N ALA A 35 -14.27 -2.02 -9.67
CA ALA A 35 -13.61 -1.88 -10.97
C ALA A 35 -12.57 -0.75 -10.99
N GLU A 36 -12.85 0.38 -10.34
CA GLU A 36 -11.90 1.49 -10.21
C GLU A 36 -10.72 1.14 -9.29
N VAL A 37 -10.95 0.33 -8.25
CA VAL A 37 -9.87 -0.17 -7.37
C VAL A 37 -8.93 -1.09 -8.15
N LYS A 38 -9.45 -1.99 -8.99
CA LYS A 38 -8.64 -2.85 -9.87
C LYS A 38 -7.84 -2.03 -10.89
N LYS A 39 -8.45 -1.00 -11.46
CA LYS A 39 -7.79 -0.08 -12.39
C LYS A 39 -6.66 0.67 -11.68
N ALA A 40 -6.93 1.23 -10.50
CA ALA A 40 -5.93 1.89 -9.67
C ALA A 40 -4.73 0.97 -9.34
N ALA A 41 -4.98 -0.27 -8.94
CA ALA A 41 -3.91 -1.24 -8.69
C ALA A 41 -3.06 -1.50 -9.94
N THR A 42 -3.69 -1.57 -11.11
CA THR A 42 -3.00 -1.75 -12.40
C THR A 42 -2.16 -0.53 -12.78
N ASP A 43 -2.69 0.67 -12.55
CA ASP A 43 -2.00 1.94 -12.83
C ASP A 43 -0.78 2.09 -11.90
N ILE A 44 -0.93 1.81 -10.61
CA ILE A 44 0.16 1.81 -9.63
C ILE A 44 1.24 0.81 -10.01
N ARG A 45 0.88 -0.42 -10.40
CA ARG A 45 1.83 -1.42 -10.87
C ARG A 45 2.64 -0.93 -12.08
N LYS A 46 2.02 -0.20 -13.02
CA LYS A 46 2.72 0.36 -14.18
C LYS A 46 3.69 1.47 -13.78
N LEU A 47 3.29 2.35 -12.86
CA LEU A 47 4.15 3.41 -12.34
C LEU A 47 5.36 2.84 -11.58
N LEU A 48 5.15 1.80 -10.76
CA LEU A 48 6.23 1.09 -10.09
C LEU A 48 7.19 0.43 -11.10
N ALA A 49 6.66 -0.18 -12.17
CA ALA A 49 7.49 -0.75 -13.22
C ALA A 49 8.35 0.31 -13.96
N GLN A 50 7.89 1.56 -14.08
CA GLN A 50 8.71 2.66 -14.62
C GLN A 50 9.85 3.07 -13.69
N LEU A 51 9.73 2.76 -12.40
CA LEU A 51 10.78 2.93 -11.39
C LEU A 51 11.63 1.66 -11.23
N GLU A 52 11.49 0.69 -12.14
CA GLU A 52 12.17 -0.62 -12.09
C GLU A 52 11.80 -1.44 -10.84
N LEU A 53 10.64 -1.18 -10.24
CA LEU A 53 10.12 -1.91 -9.09
C LEU A 53 9.06 -2.91 -9.52
N GLU A 54 9.39 -4.20 -9.41
CA GLU A 54 8.41 -5.26 -9.61
C GLU A 54 7.39 -5.28 -8.46
N SER A 55 6.12 -5.50 -8.78
CA SER A 55 5.05 -5.50 -7.79
C SER A 55 3.99 -6.56 -8.06
N PHE A 56 3.42 -7.04 -6.95
CA PHE A 56 2.46 -8.13 -6.89
C PHE A 56 1.16 -7.66 -6.27
N LEU A 57 0.04 -8.16 -6.78
CA LEU A 57 -1.28 -7.87 -6.25
C LEU A 57 -1.63 -8.88 -5.15
N ARG A 58 -2.22 -8.37 -4.07
CA ARG A 58 -2.77 -9.19 -3.02
C ARG A 58 -4.15 -8.68 -2.62
N VAL A 59 -5.11 -9.58 -2.49
CA VAL A 59 -6.47 -9.22 -2.03
C VAL A 59 -6.44 -9.00 -0.51
N SER A 60 -7.12 -7.96 -0.02
CA SER A 60 -7.15 -7.65 1.41
C SER A 60 -8.22 -8.44 2.19
N GLY A 61 -9.08 -9.19 1.50
CA GLY A 61 -10.24 -9.87 2.09
C GLY A 61 -11.45 -8.94 2.34
N GLY A 62 -11.28 -7.63 2.15
CA GLY A 62 -12.33 -6.62 2.27
C GLY A 62 -12.71 -6.01 0.92
N LYS A 63 -12.83 -4.67 0.89
CA LYS A 63 -13.18 -3.90 -0.32
C LYS A 63 -11.96 -3.37 -1.09
N GLY A 64 -10.76 -3.55 -0.53
CA GLY A 64 -9.51 -2.98 -1.03
C GLY A 64 -8.61 -3.99 -1.74
N LEU A 65 -7.47 -3.51 -2.21
CA LEU A 65 -6.40 -4.30 -2.81
C LEU A 65 -5.05 -3.81 -2.28
N HIS A 66 -4.11 -4.72 -2.07
CA HIS A 66 -2.74 -4.38 -1.75
C HIS A 66 -1.86 -4.54 -3.00
N VAL A 67 -1.05 -3.53 -3.29
CA VAL A 67 0.07 -3.64 -4.23
C VAL A 67 1.35 -3.73 -3.41
N VAL A 68 2.08 -4.83 -3.54
CA VAL A 68 3.25 -5.16 -2.72
C VAL A 68 4.50 -5.21 -3.59
N VAL A 69 5.54 -4.49 -3.17
CA VAL A 69 6.87 -4.48 -3.80
C VAL A 69 7.83 -5.20 -2.85
N PRO A 70 8.35 -6.38 -3.19
CA PRO A 70 9.38 -7.02 -2.39
C PRO A 70 10.71 -6.23 -2.48
N LEU A 71 11.48 -6.26 -1.40
CA LEU A 71 12.80 -5.64 -1.28
C LEU A 71 13.83 -6.71 -0.92
N ASP A 72 14.80 -6.92 -1.80
CA ASP A 72 15.94 -7.81 -1.54
C ASP A 72 17.23 -7.14 -2.06
N PRO A 73 18.17 -6.75 -1.17
CA PRO A 73 18.11 -6.87 0.29
C PRO A 73 17.07 -5.93 0.92
N GLY A 74 16.62 -6.27 2.12
CA GLY A 74 15.73 -5.42 2.92
C GLY A 74 16.30 -4.01 3.19
N CYS A 75 15.42 -3.03 3.37
CA CYS A 75 15.77 -1.61 3.55
C CYS A 75 15.45 -1.09 4.95
N ASP A 76 16.01 0.07 5.30
CA ASP A 76 15.63 0.79 6.52
C ASP A 76 14.13 1.17 6.51
N TRP A 77 13.47 1.00 7.64
CA TRP A 77 12.03 1.26 7.80
C TRP A 77 11.64 2.72 7.47
N ASP A 78 12.44 3.69 7.89
CA ASP A 78 12.15 5.10 7.62
C ASP A 78 12.32 5.43 6.14
N LEU A 79 13.30 4.81 5.47
CA LEU A 79 13.46 4.92 4.02
C LEU A 79 12.24 4.36 3.27
N THR A 80 11.83 3.13 3.59
CA THR A 80 10.65 2.47 3.01
C THR A 80 9.39 3.32 3.21
N LYS A 81 9.16 3.84 4.42
CA LYS A 81 8.03 4.70 4.74
C LYS A 81 8.06 6.02 3.97
N ARG A 82 9.22 6.67 3.87
CA ARG A 82 9.38 7.92 3.10
C ARG A 82 9.11 7.70 1.61
N PHE A 83 9.63 6.62 1.05
CA PHE A 83 9.37 6.24 -0.34
C PHE A 83 7.87 6.04 -0.58
N ALA A 84 7.21 5.21 0.24
CA ALA A 84 5.79 4.90 0.09
C ALA A 84 4.92 6.17 0.22
N LYS A 85 5.24 7.04 1.18
CA LYS A 85 4.59 8.35 1.33
C LYS A 85 4.79 9.24 0.10
N GLY A 86 6.02 9.37 -0.38
CA GLY A 86 6.34 10.20 -1.55
C GLY A 86 5.63 9.72 -2.81
N PHE A 87 5.56 8.40 -3.02
CA PHE A 87 4.81 7.80 -4.11
C PHE A 87 3.31 8.09 -4.01
N ALA A 88 2.70 7.89 -2.83
CA ALA A 88 1.28 8.18 -2.60
C ALA A 88 0.96 9.67 -2.78
N ASP A 89 1.81 10.56 -2.27
CA ASP A 89 1.67 12.01 -2.43
C ASP A 89 1.75 12.43 -3.91
N ALA A 90 2.74 11.91 -4.65
CA ALA A 90 2.89 12.19 -6.08
C ALA A 90 1.68 11.71 -6.90
N LEU A 91 1.16 10.51 -6.58
CA LEU A 91 -0.03 9.97 -7.22
C LEU A 91 -1.26 10.84 -6.93
N ALA A 92 -1.46 11.24 -5.67
CA ALA A 92 -2.55 12.14 -5.28
C ALA A 92 -2.42 13.55 -5.87
N GLN A 93 -1.20 14.04 -6.14
CA GLN A 93 -0.99 15.31 -6.84
C GLN A 93 -1.26 15.20 -8.35
N SER A 94 -0.88 14.08 -8.97
CA SER A 94 -1.10 13.86 -10.40
C SER A 94 -2.57 13.64 -10.76
N GLU A 95 -3.32 12.95 -9.88
CA GLU A 95 -4.72 12.60 -10.11
C GLU A 95 -5.59 12.86 -8.85
N PRO A 96 -5.72 14.13 -8.40
CA PRO A 96 -6.34 14.49 -7.12
C PRO A 96 -7.84 14.19 -7.02
N GLN A 97 -8.49 13.96 -8.16
CA GLN A 97 -9.88 13.54 -8.26
C GLN A 97 -10.08 12.04 -8.08
N ARG A 98 -9.01 11.23 -8.24
CA ARG A 98 -9.05 9.77 -8.09
C ARG A 98 -8.38 9.31 -6.81
N PHE A 99 -7.28 9.94 -6.40
CA PHE A 99 -6.47 9.49 -5.27
C PHE A 99 -6.42 10.49 -4.11
N LEU A 100 -6.14 9.95 -2.93
CA LEU A 100 -5.90 10.69 -1.71
C LEU A 100 -4.73 10.05 -0.94
N ALA A 101 -3.80 10.85 -0.43
CA ALA A 101 -2.67 10.39 0.40
C ALA A 101 -2.82 10.76 1.89
N THR A 102 -3.96 11.33 2.28
CA THR A 102 -4.25 11.69 3.68
C THR A 102 -5.25 10.72 4.29
N ALA A 103 -4.97 10.22 5.49
CA ALA A 103 -5.79 9.24 6.21
C ALA A 103 -7.10 9.81 6.81
N THR A 104 -7.66 10.87 6.21
CA THR A 104 -8.90 11.50 6.68
C THR A 104 -10.09 10.90 5.94
N LYS A 105 -10.91 10.08 6.62
CA LYS A 105 -12.06 9.38 6.02
C LYS A 105 -13.06 10.33 5.34
N SER A 106 -13.34 11.50 5.91
CA SER A 106 -14.27 12.48 5.33
C SER A 106 -13.79 13.06 4.00
N LEU A 107 -12.48 12.96 3.70
CA LEU A 107 -11.92 13.39 2.42
C LEU A 107 -11.95 12.29 1.36
N ARG A 108 -12.34 11.05 1.68
CA ARG A 108 -12.32 9.93 0.72
C ARG A 108 -13.50 9.91 -0.25
N ASN A 109 -14.38 10.91 -0.25
CA ASN A 109 -15.57 10.94 -1.11
C ASN A 109 -15.21 10.71 -2.58
N LYS A 110 -15.67 9.58 -3.15
CA LYS A 110 -15.41 9.14 -4.53
C LYS A 110 -13.92 8.98 -4.91
N ARG A 111 -13.03 8.88 -3.92
CA ARG A 111 -11.57 8.75 -4.10
C ARG A 111 -11.05 7.47 -3.46
N ILE A 112 -9.91 7.01 -3.94
CA ILE A 112 -9.16 5.89 -3.36
C ILE A 112 -8.07 6.48 -2.48
N PHE A 113 -8.10 6.14 -1.20
CA PHE A 113 -6.99 6.41 -0.31
C PHE A 113 -5.88 5.40 -0.57
N VAL A 114 -4.67 5.90 -0.79
CA VAL A 114 -3.47 5.08 -0.97
C VAL A 114 -2.76 5.04 0.38
N ASP A 115 -3.09 4.02 1.18
CA ASP A 115 -2.54 3.86 2.52
C ASP A 115 -1.10 3.34 2.45
N TYR A 116 -0.16 4.23 2.81
CA TYR A 116 1.26 3.94 2.94
C TYR A 116 1.69 3.68 4.39
N LEU A 117 0.79 3.77 5.37
CA LEU A 117 1.13 3.70 6.79
C LEU A 117 1.51 2.28 7.24
N ARG A 118 1.25 1.27 6.39
CA ARG A 118 1.68 -0.12 6.57
C ARG A 118 3.19 -0.33 6.54
N ASN A 119 3.96 0.70 6.15
CA ASN A 119 5.40 0.62 5.91
C ASN A 119 6.27 1.13 7.08
N GLY A 120 5.71 1.23 8.29
CA GLY A 120 6.46 1.57 9.50
C GLY A 120 6.91 0.32 10.26
N ARG A 121 7.99 0.44 11.03
CA ARG A 121 8.42 -0.63 11.95
C ARG A 121 7.27 -1.02 12.89
N GLY A 122 6.97 -2.32 12.97
CA GLY A 122 5.87 -2.84 13.79
C GLY A 122 4.47 -2.64 13.20
N ALA A 123 4.34 -1.99 12.04
CA ALA A 123 3.09 -1.99 11.29
C ALA A 123 2.87 -3.38 10.68
N THR A 124 1.60 -3.76 10.60
CA THR A 124 1.19 -5.07 10.12
C THR A 124 0.20 -4.95 8.97
N ALA A 125 0.25 -5.92 8.06
CA ALA A 125 -0.73 -6.10 7.01
C ALA A 125 -1.22 -7.56 7.06
N VAL A 126 -2.51 -7.78 6.77
CA VAL A 126 -3.13 -9.12 6.68
C VAL A 126 -2.24 -10.04 5.82
N ALA A 127 -2.16 -11.35 6.13
CA ALA A 127 -1.46 -12.42 5.38
C ALA A 127 -2.30 -13.10 4.28
#